data_AF-A0A0C3KRT1-F1
#
_entry.id   AF-A0A0C3KRT1-F1
#
_cell.length_a   1.000
_cell.length_b   1.000
_cell.length_c   1.000
_cell.angle_alpha   90.00
_cell.angle_beta   90.00
_cell.angle_gamma   90.00
#
_symmetry.space_group_name_H-M   'P 1'
#
loop_
_entity.id
_entity.type
_entity.pdbx_description
1 polymer ?
#
loop_
_entity_poly.entity_id
_entity_poly.type
_entity_poly.pdbx_seq_one_letter_code
_entity_poly.pdbx_strand_id
1 'polypeptide(L)'
;MHHLDNFSMDLANDGLTVPQLLNVLRASPGLQALKLTHMIERDIPQHSPTITLRHLKYIKLQFCNIGLVECILQRIRAPSCTRLSLNIGDERGFNFPHFLNESLQSFHSILRAIHRRRGGSEFVLNSRGFEWHTPDYSKMEGFSIHINNFFDPYFTDWVDRILKDDSGPWINFVYGGTFSETVLRSVAPMRRVTKAIIGDSWRGEDVSAALQFLSKPLTTSTSLPSLPCLQELILPSVGWNTQELLEMVQSRFCALSWETMERTPLTINVQHEGVAWVNMNRRPIPDLVTVIEIRKTSSVKCFKPVGWTDPVGMLAVTWNEKTSQPVWI
;
A
#
# COMPACT_ATOMS: atom_id res chain seq x y z
N MET A 1 7.20 -29.12 27.11
CA MET A 1 5.84 -28.77 27.57
C MET A 1 5.83 -27.30 27.94
N HIS A 2 4.74 -26.63 27.57
CA HIS A 2 4.52 -25.20 27.43
C HIS A 2 4.79 -24.35 28.69
N HIS A 3 5.32 -23.14 28.49
CA HIS A 3 4.76 -21.86 28.95
C HIS A 3 5.73 -20.72 28.60
N LEU A 4 5.66 -20.22 27.37
CA LEU A 4 6.12 -18.86 27.07
C LEU A 4 4.96 -17.95 27.47
N ASP A 5 5.06 -17.35 28.64
CA ASP A 5 4.12 -16.33 29.10
C ASP A 5 4.28 -15.09 28.21
N ASN A 6 3.61 -15.11 27.06
CA ASN A 6 3.40 -13.94 26.23
C ASN A 6 2.43 -13.02 26.99
N PHE A 7 2.97 -12.13 27.82
CA PHE A 7 2.17 -11.11 28.49
C PHE A 7 1.57 -10.17 27.44
N SER A 8 0.28 -10.40 27.13
CA SER A 8 -0.52 -9.66 26.16
C SER A 8 -1.65 -8.98 26.90
N MET A 9 -1.83 -7.69 26.64
CA MET A 9 -2.94 -6.90 27.16
C MET A 9 -3.96 -6.67 26.05
N ASP A 10 -5.19 -7.11 26.28
CA ASP A 10 -6.32 -6.92 25.36
C ASP A 10 -7.44 -6.25 26.17
N LEU A 11 -7.73 -4.99 25.85
CA LEU A 11 -8.73 -4.19 26.55
C LEU A 11 -9.79 -3.71 25.55
N ALA A 12 -11.05 -3.94 25.91
CA ALA A 12 -12.21 -3.36 25.25
C ALA A 12 -12.77 -2.21 26.10
N ASN A 13 -13.87 -1.58 25.68
CA ASN A 13 -14.46 -0.43 26.36
C ASN A 13 -15.06 -0.79 27.74
N ASP A 14 -14.18 -0.94 28.74
CA ASP A 14 -14.52 -1.40 30.09
C ASP A 14 -14.62 -0.25 31.11
N GLY A 15 -14.72 1.00 30.63
CA GLY A 15 -14.77 2.19 31.49
C GLY A 15 -13.42 2.64 32.05
N LEU A 16 -12.31 2.04 31.61
CA LEU A 16 -10.96 2.41 31.98
C LEU A 16 -10.61 3.83 31.51
N THR A 17 -10.09 4.68 32.41
CA THR A 17 -9.64 6.03 32.05
C THR A 17 -8.22 6.03 31.46
N VAL A 18 -7.86 7.06 30.69
CA VAL A 18 -6.53 7.18 30.10
C VAL A 18 -5.41 7.16 31.17
N PRO A 19 -5.52 7.84 32.33
CA PRO A 19 -4.51 7.78 33.38
C PRO A 19 -4.35 6.36 33.97
N GLN A 20 -5.45 5.63 34.13
CA GLN A 20 -5.40 4.24 34.61
C GLN A 20 -4.65 3.34 33.62
N LEU A 21 -4.94 3.47 32.33
CA LEU A 21 -4.20 2.76 31.28
C LEU A 21 -2.70 3.06 31.32
N LEU A 22 -2.32 4.33 31.41
CA LEU A 22 -0.91 4.73 31.50
C LEU A 22 -0.22 4.17 32.76
N ASN A 23 -0.93 4.12 33.88
CA ASN A 23 -0.39 3.50 35.11
C ASN A 23 -0.19 1.99 34.94
N VAL A 24 -1.14 1.30 34.30
CA VAL A 24 -1.03 -0.12 33.98
C VAL A 24 0.14 -0.40 33.04
N LEU A 25 0.33 0.41 31.99
CA LEU A 25 1.48 0.31 31.09
C LEU A 25 2.80 0.50 31.84
N ARG A 26 2.86 1.49 32.74
CA ARG A 26 4.06 1.74 33.57
C ARG A 26 4.37 0.57 34.51
N ALA A 27 3.34 -0.06 35.06
CA ALA A 27 3.48 -1.22 35.94
C ALA A 27 3.81 -2.53 35.19
N SER A 28 3.80 -2.52 33.84
CA SER A 28 3.96 -3.72 33.01
C SER A 28 5.21 -3.66 32.12
N PRO A 29 6.44 -3.61 32.68
CA PRO A 29 7.67 -3.49 31.88
C PRO A 29 7.93 -4.68 30.95
N GLY A 30 7.40 -5.86 31.28
CA GLY A 30 7.49 -7.09 30.48
C GLY A 30 6.43 -7.23 29.38
N LEU A 31 5.58 -6.22 29.17
CA LEU A 31 4.51 -6.26 28.18
C LEU A 31 5.06 -6.49 26.76
N GLN A 32 4.54 -7.52 26.09
CA GLN A 32 4.95 -7.88 24.73
C GLN A 32 3.94 -7.47 23.65
N ALA A 33 2.66 -7.39 24.01
CA ALA A 33 1.59 -6.97 23.10
C ALA A 33 0.59 -6.04 23.78
N LEU A 34 0.28 -4.91 23.14
CA LEU A 34 -0.75 -3.97 23.53
C LEU A 34 -1.83 -3.96 22.46
N LYS A 35 -3.05 -4.40 22.81
CA LYS A 35 -4.22 -4.36 21.93
C LYS A 35 -5.34 -3.59 22.62
N LEU A 36 -5.77 -2.51 22.00
CA LEU A 36 -6.92 -1.72 22.43
C LEU A 36 -7.92 -1.67 21.29
N THR A 37 -9.18 -1.99 21.60
CA THR A 37 -10.26 -1.97 20.61
C THR A 37 -11.47 -1.23 21.15
N HIS A 38 -12.08 -0.35 20.35
CA HIS A 38 -13.31 0.39 20.70
C HIS A 38 -13.21 1.25 21.98
N MET A 39 -12.00 1.61 22.41
CA MET A 39 -11.83 2.45 23.60
C MET A 39 -12.15 3.92 23.31
N ILE A 40 -12.97 4.50 24.18
CA ILE A 40 -13.40 5.90 24.12
C ILE A 40 -12.53 6.74 25.06
N GLU A 41 -12.22 7.95 24.64
CA GLU A 41 -11.47 8.91 25.44
C GLU A 41 -12.17 9.27 26.75
N ARG A 42 -11.44 9.20 27.85
CA ARG A 42 -11.83 9.74 29.16
C ARG A 42 -10.60 10.28 29.89
N ASP A 43 -10.64 11.56 30.25
CA ASP A 43 -9.66 12.24 31.09
C ASP A 43 -8.22 12.22 30.54
N ILE A 44 -7.98 12.75 29.33
CA ILE A 44 -6.60 12.85 28.79
C ILE A 44 -5.76 13.72 29.73
N PRO A 45 -4.71 13.15 30.37
CA PRO A 45 -3.85 13.94 31.24
C PRO A 45 -2.99 14.86 30.37
N GLN A 46 -2.94 16.16 30.67
CA GLN A 46 -2.12 17.12 29.92
C GLN A 46 -0.62 16.79 29.96
N HIS A 47 -0.15 16.21 31.06
CA HIS A 47 1.25 15.83 31.25
C HIS A 47 1.35 14.42 31.84
N SER A 48 2.15 13.57 31.21
CA SER A 48 2.55 12.28 31.80
C SER A 48 3.95 11.91 31.33
N PRO A 49 4.76 11.28 32.19
CA PRO A 49 6.11 10.88 31.80
C PRO A 49 6.05 9.80 30.73
N THR A 50 7.03 9.84 29.83
CA THR A 50 7.21 8.82 28.79
C THR A 50 7.47 7.45 29.41
N ILE A 51 6.79 6.42 28.93
CA ILE A 51 6.87 5.03 29.35
C ILE A 51 7.67 4.26 28.31
N THR A 52 8.80 3.67 28.70
CA THR A 52 9.59 2.82 27.80
C THR A 52 9.23 1.36 28.00
N LEU A 53 8.64 0.73 26.98
CA LEU A 53 8.23 -0.67 26.97
C LEU A 53 9.20 -1.46 26.10
N ARG A 54 10.32 -1.89 26.68
CA ARG A 54 11.44 -2.51 25.95
C ARG A 54 11.09 -3.84 25.28
N HIS A 55 10.11 -4.57 25.81
CA HIS A 55 9.72 -5.88 25.29
C HIS A 55 8.48 -5.81 24.39
N LEU A 56 7.89 -4.63 24.18
CA LEU A 56 6.68 -4.46 23.40
C LEU A 56 6.99 -4.66 21.92
N LYS A 57 6.51 -5.78 21.38
CA LYS A 57 6.68 -6.19 19.97
C LYS A 57 5.49 -5.82 19.12
N TYR A 58 4.30 -5.80 19.70
CA TYR A 58 3.05 -5.61 18.97
C TYR A 58 2.17 -4.53 19.58
N ILE A 59 1.76 -3.56 18.76
CA ILE A 59 0.77 -2.55 19.11
C ILE A 59 -0.39 -2.66 18.12
N LYS A 60 -1.61 -2.77 18.64
CA LYS A 60 -2.86 -2.72 17.88
C LYS A 60 -3.81 -1.73 18.53
N LEU A 61 -4.13 -0.64 17.85
CA LEU A 61 -5.12 0.35 18.28
C LEU A 61 -6.20 0.42 17.21
N GLN A 62 -7.36 -0.18 17.48
CA GLN A 62 -8.41 -0.36 16.48
C GLN A 62 -9.73 0.26 16.93
N PHE A 63 -10.29 1.15 16.11
CA PHE A 63 -11.53 1.87 16.42
C PHE A 63 -11.47 2.59 17.78
N CYS A 64 -10.27 3.02 18.19
CA CYS A 64 -10.07 3.88 19.35
C CYS A 64 -10.32 5.34 18.95
N ASN A 65 -10.78 6.15 19.89
CA ASN A 65 -10.79 7.60 19.72
C ASN A 65 -9.36 8.12 19.43
N ILE A 66 -9.27 9.14 18.59
CA ILE A 66 -7.99 9.62 18.07
C ILE A 66 -7.11 10.29 19.15
N GLY A 67 -7.71 11.03 20.08
CA GLY A 67 -7.02 11.65 21.20
C GLY A 67 -6.39 10.60 22.13
N LEU A 68 -7.07 9.47 22.35
CA LEU A 68 -6.49 8.33 23.07
C LEU A 68 -5.28 7.75 22.32
N VAL A 69 -5.40 7.55 21.01
CA VAL A 69 -4.31 7.02 20.16
C VAL A 69 -3.10 7.96 20.23
N GLU A 70 -3.30 9.27 20.07
CA GLU A 70 -2.27 10.29 20.23
C GLU A 70 -1.59 10.23 21.59
N CYS A 71 -2.41 10.20 22.64
CA CYS A 71 -1.93 10.18 24.00
C CYS A 71 -1.00 9.00 24.25
N ILE A 72 -1.37 7.80 23.78
CA ILE A 72 -0.57 6.59 23.90
C ILE A 72 0.71 6.72 23.07
N LEU A 73 0.62 7.04 21.78
CA LEU A 73 1.77 7.04 20.87
C LEU A 73 2.82 8.10 21.26
N GLN A 74 2.39 9.26 21.77
CA GLN A 74 3.29 10.28 22.29
C GLN A 74 4.01 9.83 23.57
N ARG A 75 3.32 9.07 24.44
CA ARG A 75 3.81 8.70 25.77
C ARG A 75 4.56 7.39 25.81
N ILE A 76 4.43 6.49 24.83
CA ILE A 76 5.18 5.23 24.83
C ILE A 76 6.43 5.31 23.95
N ARG A 77 7.45 4.53 24.33
CA ARG A 77 8.61 4.19 23.50
C ARG A 77 8.73 2.68 23.45
N ALA A 78 8.67 2.13 22.24
CA ALA A 78 8.66 0.69 22.01
C ALA A 78 9.80 0.31 21.03
N PRO A 79 11.07 0.34 21.48
CA PRO A 79 12.22 0.15 20.59
C PRO A 79 12.30 -1.24 19.94
N SER A 80 11.63 -2.24 20.52
CA SER A 80 11.55 -3.60 19.98
C SER A 80 10.25 -3.89 19.24
N CYS A 81 9.45 -2.85 18.93
CA CYS A 81 8.22 -3.01 18.18
C CYS A 81 8.53 -3.48 16.76
N THR A 82 7.95 -4.61 16.37
CA THR A 82 8.05 -5.17 15.02
C THR A 82 6.69 -5.26 14.33
N ARG A 83 5.60 -4.96 15.05
CA ARG A 83 4.26 -4.93 14.51
C ARG A 83 3.43 -3.75 15.04
N LEU A 84 2.92 -2.92 14.12
CA LEU A 84 2.11 -1.74 14.45
C LEU A 84 0.84 -1.72 13.60
N SER A 85 -0.33 -1.78 14.23
CA SER A 85 -1.62 -1.71 13.54
C SER A 85 -2.46 -0.60 14.15
N LEU A 86 -2.76 0.42 13.35
CA LEU A 86 -3.56 1.57 13.72
C LEU A 86 -4.77 1.62 12.78
N ASN A 87 -5.96 1.61 13.36
CA ASN A 87 -7.20 1.84 12.63
C ASN A 87 -7.96 2.95 13.35
N ILE A 88 -7.93 4.13 12.74
CA ILE A 88 -8.29 5.41 13.33
C ILE A 88 -9.60 5.87 12.68
N GLY A 89 -10.58 6.24 13.49
CA GLY A 89 -11.85 6.81 13.02
C GLY A 89 -11.67 8.23 12.49
N ASP A 90 -12.58 8.66 11.62
CA ASP A 90 -12.68 10.05 11.19
C ASP A 90 -13.29 10.89 12.32
N GLU A 91 -12.53 11.87 12.79
CA GLU A 91 -13.03 12.93 13.67
C GLU A 91 -12.89 14.27 12.93
N ARG A 92 -14.04 14.89 12.60
CA ARG A 92 -14.07 16.16 11.87
C ARG A 92 -13.24 17.23 12.60
N GLY A 93 -12.35 17.89 11.87
CA GLY A 93 -11.50 18.96 12.39
C GLY A 93 -10.20 18.46 13.04
N PHE A 94 -9.88 17.18 12.92
CA PHE A 94 -8.64 16.63 13.43
C PHE A 94 -7.40 17.14 12.68
N ASN A 95 -6.33 17.40 13.42
CA ASN A 95 -5.05 17.87 12.86
C ASN A 95 -4.16 16.68 12.47
N PHE A 96 -4.42 16.11 11.29
CA PHE A 96 -3.61 15.02 10.75
C PHE A 96 -2.11 15.34 10.62
N PRO A 97 -1.70 16.55 10.19
CA PRO A 97 -0.28 16.92 10.21
C PRO A 97 0.37 16.78 11.58
N HIS A 98 -0.29 17.26 12.65
CA HIS A 98 0.24 17.09 14.01
C HIS A 98 0.35 15.61 14.38
N PHE A 99 -0.70 14.83 14.15
CA PHE A 99 -0.70 13.39 14.43
C PHE A 99 0.46 12.64 13.76
N LEU A 100 0.61 12.82 12.46
CA LEU A 100 1.57 12.08 11.66
C LEU A 100 3.02 12.45 11.97
N ASN A 101 3.30 13.72 12.29
CA ASN A 101 4.67 14.19 12.52
C ASN A 101 5.08 14.20 13.99
N GLU A 102 4.16 14.40 14.92
CA GLU A 102 4.46 14.52 16.34
C GLU A 102 4.04 13.25 17.10
N SER A 103 2.76 12.86 16.99
CA SER A 103 2.25 11.69 17.72
C SER A 103 2.89 10.39 17.24
N LEU A 104 3.08 10.24 15.92
CA LEU A 104 3.73 9.06 15.32
C LEU A 104 5.25 9.14 15.20
N GLN A 105 5.87 10.27 15.56
CA GLN A 105 7.30 10.53 15.31
C GLN A 105 8.21 9.40 15.78
N SER A 106 7.97 8.89 17.00
CA SER A 106 8.81 7.87 17.61
C SER A 106 8.74 6.51 16.92
N PHE A 107 7.76 6.30 16.04
CA PHE A 107 7.55 5.09 15.27
C PHE A 107 8.05 5.21 13.82
N HIS A 108 8.47 6.39 13.35
CA HIS A 108 8.94 6.57 11.96
C HIS A 108 10.13 5.66 11.60
N SER A 109 11.09 5.48 12.52
CA SER A 109 12.22 4.58 12.31
C SER A 109 11.78 3.11 12.21
N ILE A 110 10.79 2.71 13.01
CA ILE A 110 10.21 1.36 12.98
C ILE A 110 9.47 1.13 11.67
N LEU A 111 8.65 2.09 11.22
CA LEU A 111 7.93 2.02 9.93
C LEU A 111 8.91 1.84 8.76
N ARG A 112 9.99 2.64 8.71
CA ARG A 112 11.06 2.50 7.70
C ARG A 112 11.76 1.15 7.78
N ALA A 113 12.13 0.71 8.98
CA ALA A 113 12.82 -0.56 9.17
C ALA A 113 11.96 -1.75 8.69
N ILE A 114 10.67 -1.72 9.01
CA ILE A 114 9.70 -2.73 8.56
C ILE A 114 9.54 -2.68 7.03
N HIS A 115 9.36 -1.49 6.45
CA HIS A 115 9.29 -1.29 5.00
C HIS A 115 10.51 -1.92 4.28
N ARG A 116 11.74 -1.59 4.71
CA ARG A 116 12.98 -2.14 4.14
C ARG A 116 13.02 -3.66 4.26
N ARG A 117 12.74 -4.20 5.45
CA ARG A 117 12.77 -5.64 5.74
C ARG A 117 11.78 -6.43 4.87
N ARG A 118 10.64 -5.82 4.53
CA ARG A 118 9.58 -6.43 3.71
C ARG A 118 9.76 -6.20 2.21
N GLY A 119 10.82 -5.50 1.78
CA GLY A 119 11.05 -5.18 0.37
C GLY A 119 10.05 -4.17 -0.19
N GLY A 120 9.37 -3.41 0.69
CA GLY A 120 8.36 -2.45 0.30
C GLY A 120 7.20 -2.36 1.30
N SER A 121 6.33 -1.40 1.01
CA SER A 121 5.04 -1.23 1.67
C SER A 121 4.06 -0.75 0.61
N GLU A 122 2.78 -0.94 0.85
CA GLU A 122 1.70 -0.68 -0.07
C GLU A 122 0.82 0.46 0.42
N PHE A 123 0.47 1.33 -0.51
CA PHE A 123 -0.45 2.44 -0.33
C PHE A 123 -1.76 2.08 -1.05
N VAL A 124 -2.85 1.88 -0.31
CA VAL A 124 -4.16 1.65 -0.93
C VAL A 124 -4.81 3.01 -1.18
N LEU A 125 -5.03 3.29 -2.45
CA LEU A 125 -5.67 4.51 -2.92
C LEU A 125 -7.18 4.25 -3.06
N ASN A 126 -7.97 4.73 -2.10
CA ASN A 126 -9.41 4.81 -2.26
C ASN A 126 -9.92 6.16 -1.72
N SER A 127 -11.08 6.62 -2.20
CA SER A 127 -11.69 7.86 -1.70
C SER A 127 -12.35 7.72 -0.33
N ARG A 128 -12.30 6.53 0.28
CA ARG A 128 -12.91 6.23 1.58
C ARG A 128 -11.93 6.32 2.74
N GLY A 129 -10.67 6.70 2.51
CA GLY A 129 -9.70 6.81 3.57
C GLY A 129 -8.26 6.78 3.09
N PHE A 130 -7.36 6.65 4.05
CA PHE A 130 -5.95 6.41 3.82
C PHE A 130 -5.56 5.07 4.43
N GLU A 131 -4.95 4.20 3.64
CA GLU A 131 -4.39 2.95 4.13
C GLU A 131 -2.96 2.77 3.62
N TRP A 132 -2.02 2.65 4.56
CA TRP A 132 -0.62 2.34 4.30
C TRP A 132 -0.20 1.14 5.14
N HIS A 133 0.21 0.07 4.49
CA HIS A 133 0.50 -1.19 5.17
C HIS A 133 1.64 -1.96 4.49
N THR A 134 2.21 -2.94 5.18
CA THR A 134 3.05 -3.95 4.53
C THR A 134 2.20 -5.14 4.08
N PRO A 135 2.41 -5.68 2.87
CA PRO A 135 1.74 -6.91 2.45
C PRO A 135 1.88 -8.02 3.50
N ASP A 136 0.82 -8.82 3.68
CA ASP A 136 0.75 -9.90 4.69
C ASP A 136 0.96 -9.46 6.16
N TYR A 137 0.74 -8.18 6.51
CA TYR A 137 0.84 -7.70 7.90
C TYR A 137 -0.07 -8.46 8.89
N SER A 138 -1.13 -9.12 8.39
CA SER A 138 -2.02 -9.95 9.20
C SER A 138 -1.35 -11.24 9.67
N LYS A 139 -0.39 -11.77 8.91
CA LYS A 139 0.26 -13.07 9.13
C LYS A 139 1.64 -12.95 9.79
N MET A 140 2.34 -11.81 9.69
CA MET A 140 3.71 -11.65 10.18
C MET A 140 4.00 -10.25 10.77
N GLU A 141 5.26 -10.01 11.20
CA GLU A 141 5.78 -8.67 11.52
C GLU A 141 5.50 -7.69 10.38
N GLY A 142 4.99 -6.50 10.67
CA GLY A 142 4.47 -5.61 9.64
C GLY A 142 3.78 -4.40 10.23
N PHE A 143 3.34 -3.48 9.39
CA PHE A 143 2.48 -2.41 9.86
C PHE A 143 1.23 -2.26 9.00
N SER A 144 0.22 -1.62 9.58
CA SER A 144 -0.98 -1.13 8.89
C SER A 144 -1.42 0.14 9.60
N ILE A 145 -1.52 1.24 8.86
CA ILE A 145 -2.07 2.51 9.31
C ILE A 145 -3.26 2.79 8.42
N HIS A 146 -4.45 2.77 9.01
CA HIS A 146 -5.71 3.02 8.34
C HIS A 146 -6.43 4.19 9.01
N ILE A 147 -6.77 5.21 8.22
CA ILE A 147 -7.56 6.37 8.61
C ILE A 147 -8.84 6.33 7.79
N ASN A 148 -9.97 6.12 8.45
CA ASN A 148 -11.26 5.95 7.78
C ASN A 148 -11.83 7.28 7.28
N ASN A 149 -12.70 7.20 6.27
CA ASN A 149 -13.61 8.23 5.74
C ASN A 149 -13.00 9.57 5.30
N PHE A 150 -11.68 9.70 5.29
CA PHE A 150 -11.00 10.94 4.91
C PHE A 150 -9.72 10.67 4.13
N PHE A 151 -9.60 11.28 2.95
CA PHE A 151 -8.37 11.30 2.17
C PHE A 151 -7.82 12.73 2.11
N ASP A 152 -6.58 12.91 2.57
CA ASP A 152 -5.82 14.15 2.49
C ASP A 152 -4.53 13.91 1.68
N PRO A 153 -4.23 14.74 0.66
CA PRO A 153 -2.95 14.69 -0.05
C PRO A 153 -1.73 14.77 0.88
N TYR A 154 -1.87 15.32 2.08
CA TYR A 154 -0.81 15.33 3.09
C TYR A 154 -0.32 13.92 3.44
N PHE A 155 -1.17 12.90 3.34
CA PHE A 155 -0.81 11.52 3.65
C PHE A 155 0.24 10.97 2.69
N THR A 156 0.10 11.20 1.38
CA THR A 156 1.09 10.76 0.38
C THR A 156 2.40 11.50 0.57
N ASP A 157 2.35 12.82 0.78
CA ASP A 157 3.52 13.65 1.06
C ASP A 157 4.26 13.19 2.32
N TRP A 158 3.52 12.83 3.37
CA TRP A 158 4.12 12.34 4.61
C TRP A 158 4.81 10.98 4.42
N VAL A 159 4.17 10.03 3.71
CA VAL A 159 4.81 8.75 3.39
C VAL A 159 6.07 8.96 2.55
N ASP A 160 6.02 9.81 1.52
CA ASP A 160 7.18 10.10 0.67
C ASP A 160 8.33 10.75 1.46
N ARG A 161 8.02 11.68 2.38
CA ARG A 161 9.03 12.27 3.29
C ARG A 161 9.66 11.24 4.22
N ILE A 162 8.87 10.33 4.79
CA ILE A 162 9.42 9.27 5.65
C ILE A 162 10.32 8.35 4.82
N LEU A 163 9.89 7.95 3.63
CA LEU A 163 10.64 7.03 2.77
C LEU A 163 11.69 7.72 1.88
N LYS A 164 12.06 8.98 2.17
CA LYS A 164 12.94 9.81 1.31
C LYS A 164 14.29 9.16 0.96
N ASP A 165 14.79 8.23 1.77
CA ASP A 165 16.04 7.51 1.51
C ASP A 165 15.80 6.05 1.04
N ASP A 166 14.56 5.56 1.08
CA ASP A 166 14.15 4.16 0.83
C ASP A 166 13.38 3.95 -0.47
N SER A 167 13.30 2.71 -0.96
CA SER A 167 12.40 2.40 -2.09
C SER A 167 11.01 3.00 -1.86
N GLY A 168 10.40 3.56 -2.90
CA GLY A 168 9.06 4.11 -2.74
C GLY A 168 8.05 3.00 -2.43
N PRO A 169 6.87 3.37 -1.92
CA PRO A 169 5.82 2.41 -1.70
C PRO A 169 5.27 1.91 -3.04
N TRP A 170 4.58 0.78 -2.99
CA TRP A 170 3.73 0.32 -4.07
C TRP A 170 2.41 1.08 -3.98
N ILE A 171 1.81 1.40 -5.11
CA ILE A 171 0.46 1.95 -5.14
C ILE A 171 -0.51 0.85 -5.50
N ASN A 172 -1.58 0.75 -4.73
CA ASN A 172 -2.66 -0.18 -4.98
C ASN A 172 -3.97 0.58 -5.18
N PHE A 173 -4.45 0.51 -6.40
CA PHE A 173 -5.76 0.95 -6.84
C PHE A 173 -6.75 -0.20 -6.50
N VAL A 174 -7.20 -0.33 -5.23
CA VAL A 174 -8.16 -1.37 -4.75
C VAL A 174 -9.34 -0.82 -3.92
N TYR A 175 -10.51 -1.46 -4.11
CA TYR A 175 -11.80 -1.44 -3.37
C TYR A 175 -12.46 -0.10 -2.98
N GLY A 176 -13.69 0.08 -3.48
CA GLY A 176 -14.78 0.79 -2.80
C GLY A 176 -14.89 2.30 -2.99
N GLY A 177 -13.83 3.00 -3.40
CA GLY A 177 -13.86 4.45 -3.62
C GLY A 177 -13.68 4.82 -5.08
N THR A 178 -14.42 5.82 -5.59
CA THR A 178 -14.12 6.43 -6.90
C THR A 178 -12.70 7.02 -6.90
N PHE A 179 -11.95 6.84 -7.99
CA PHE A 179 -10.68 7.56 -8.18
C PHE A 179 -10.98 9.04 -8.43
N SER A 180 -10.94 9.84 -7.36
CA SER A 180 -11.00 11.28 -7.53
C SER A 180 -9.69 11.78 -8.14
N GLU A 181 -9.78 12.84 -8.92
CA GLU A 181 -8.59 13.53 -9.44
C GLU A 181 -7.63 13.94 -8.31
N THR A 182 -8.17 14.25 -7.12
CA THR A 182 -7.41 14.55 -5.91
C THR A 182 -6.48 13.41 -5.51
N VAL A 183 -6.97 12.16 -5.53
CA VAL A 183 -6.16 10.98 -5.19
C VAL A 183 -5.03 10.80 -6.22
N LEU A 184 -5.32 10.89 -7.51
CA LEU A 184 -4.30 10.77 -8.56
C LEU A 184 -3.25 11.90 -8.48
N ARG A 185 -3.68 13.14 -8.20
CA ARG A 185 -2.79 14.29 -8.01
C ARG A 185 -1.93 14.17 -6.75
N SER A 186 -2.37 13.44 -5.73
CA SER A 186 -1.59 13.26 -4.50
C SER A 186 -0.44 12.26 -4.64
N VAL A 187 -0.57 11.25 -5.51
CA VAL A 187 0.49 10.27 -5.78
C VAL A 187 1.41 10.64 -6.92
N ALA A 188 0.96 11.56 -7.78
CA ALA A 188 1.73 12.14 -8.87
C ALA A 188 3.17 12.58 -8.50
N PRO A 189 3.43 13.19 -7.33
CA PRO A 189 4.78 13.59 -6.93
C PRO A 189 5.65 12.43 -6.43
N MET A 190 5.08 11.26 -6.17
CA MET A 190 5.79 10.11 -5.58
C MET A 190 6.67 9.40 -6.61
N ARG A 191 7.84 9.99 -6.89
CA ARG A 191 8.70 9.55 -8.00
C ARG A 191 9.27 8.15 -7.85
N ARG A 192 9.38 7.66 -6.60
CA ARG A 192 10.06 6.41 -6.24
C ARG A 192 9.15 5.19 -6.22
N VAL A 193 7.86 5.35 -6.57
CA VAL A 193 6.92 4.23 -6.70
C VAL A 193 7.45 3.25 -7.76
N THR A 194 7.66 1.99 -7.36
CA THR A 194 8.20 0.95 -8.23
C THR A 194 7.15 -0.04 -8.73
N LYS A 195 6.00 -0.09 -8.07
CA LYS A 195 4.93 -1.04 -8.38
C LYS A 195 3.56 -0.37 -8.31
N ALA A 196 2.73 -0.64 -9.30
CA ALA A 196 1.33 -0.24 -9.36
C ALA A 196 0.45 -1.49 -9.52
N ILE A 197 -0.60 -1.59 -8.71
CA ILE A 197 -1.55 -2.69 -8.73
C ILE A 197 -2.93 -2.10 -9.01
N ILE A 198 -3.61 -2.59 -10.04
CA ILE A 198 -5.01 -2.30 -10.32
C ILE A 198 -5.79 -3.58 -10.00
N GLY A 199 -6.67 -3.54 -8.99
CA GLY A 199 -7.39 -4.73 -8.51
C GLY A 199 -8.55 -5.19 -9.40
N ASP A 200 -9.15 -6.34 -9.09
CA ASP A 200 -10.28 -6.92 -9.86
C ASP A 200 -11.66 -6.31 -9.55
N SER A 201 -11.80 -5.52 -8.47
CA SER A 201 -13.09 -5.02 -7.97
C SER A 201 -13.61 -3.74 -8.65
N TRP A 202 -13.15 -3.40 -9.85
CA TRP A 202 -13.33 -2.07 -10.44
C TRP A 202 -14.28 -2.05 -11.63
N ARG A 203 -14.98 -0.92 -11.81
CA ARG A 203 -15.68 -0.60 -13.05
C ARG A 203 -14.64 -0.34 -14.12
N GLY A 204 -14.95 -0.64 -15.39
CA GLY A 204 -13.99 -0.43 -16.48
C GLY A 204 -13.46 1.01 -16.55
N GLU A 205 -14.32 2.00 -16.27
CA GLU A 205 -13.97 3.42 -16.24
C GLU A 205 -12.82 3.75 -15.26
N ASP A 206 -12.79 3.09 -14.10
CA ASP A 206 -11.78 3.32 -13.07
C ASP A 206 -10.41 2.75 -13.49
N VAL A 207 -10.42 1.60 -14.18
CA VAL A 207 -9.21 1.01 -14.76
C VAL A 207 -8.67 1.91 -15.87
N SER A 208 -9.53 2.42 -16.76
CA SER A 208 -9.16 3.38 -17.79
C SER A 208 -8.57 4.66 -17.18
N ALA A 209 -9.14 5.19 -16.10
CA ALA A 209 -8.61 6.37 -15.40
C ALA A 209 -7.21 6.12 -14.81
N ALA A 210 -6.99 4.96 -14.18
CA ALA A 210 -5.67 4.57 -13.69
C ALA A 210 -4.66 4.43 -14.84
N LEU A 211 -5.04 3.81 -15.95
CA LEU A 211 -4.19 3.71 -17.15
C LEU A 211 -3.87 5.08 -17.74
N GLN A 212 -4.83 6.00 -17.81
CA GLN A 212 -4.61 7.39 -18.27
C GLN A 212 -3.69 8.19 -17.35
N PHE A 213 -3.71 7.91 -16.04
CA PHE A 213 -2.74 8.48 -15.11
C PHE A 213 -1.34 7.90 -15.34
N LEU A 214 -1.24 6.59 -15.57
CA LEU A 214 0.04 5.92 -15.83
C LEU A 214 0.61 6.23 -17.23
N SER A 215 -0.23 6.66 -18.18
CA SER A 215 0.16 7.03 -19.55
C SER A 215 0.89 8.36 -19.63
N LYS A 216 0.88 9.15 -18.55
CA LYS A 216 1.58 10.43 -18.50
C LYS A 216 3.05 10.21 -18.85
N PRO A 217 3.60 10.98 -19.81
CA PRO A 217 4.97 10.82 -20.25
C PRO A 217 5.92 10.86 -19.07
N LEU A 218 6.98 10.04 -19.09
CA LEU A 218 8.03 10.22 -18.10
C LEU A 218 8.71 11.55 -18.35
N THR A 219 8.68 12.41 -17.34
CA THR A 219 9.34 13.71 -17.39
C THR A 219 10.38 13.79 -16.30
N THR A 220 11.47 14.51 -16.58
CA THR A 220 12.46 14.86 -15.56
C THR A 220 11.93 15.95 -14.63
N SER A 221 10.98 16.74 -15.11
CA SER A 221 10.33 17.80 -14.33
C SER A 221 9.62 17.25 -13.10
N THR A 222 9.92 17.83 -11.94
CA THR A 222 9.20 17.58 -10.69
C THR A 222 7.80 18.20 -10.69
N SER A 223 7.48 19.06 -11.67
CA SER A 223 6.19 19.76 -11.75
C SER A 223 5.10 18.96 -12.46
N LEU A 224 5.43 17.84 -13.11
CA LEU A 224 4.47 17.04 -13.88
C LEU A 224 4.25 15.66 -13.24
N PRO A 225 2.98 15.23 -13.13
CA PRO A 225 2.61 13.97 -12.50
C PRO A 225 3.17 12.79 -13.31
N SER A 226 4.22 12.14 -12.83
CA SER A 226 4.77 10.94 -13.45
C SER A 226 5.39 10.02 -12.40
N LEU A 227 5.30 8.70 -12.63
CA LEU A 227 5.91 7.68 -11.78
C LEU A 227 7.18 7.11 -12.46
N PRO A 228 8.29 7.85 -12.53
CA PRO A 228 9.45 7.47 -13.34
C PRO A 228 10.12 6.16 -12.92
N CYS A 229 10.05 5.78 -11.64
CA CYS A 229 10.64 4.54 -11.15
C CYS A 229 9.74 3.32 -11.26
N LEU A 230 8.56 3.42 -11.89
CA LEU A 230 7.61 2.30 -12.01
C LEU A 230 8.21 1.17 -12.86
N GLN A 231 8.36 0.00 -12.24
CA GLN A 231 8.95 -1.21 -12.81
C GLN A 231 7.92 -2.31 -13.04
N GLU A 232 6.84 -2.32 -12.25
CA GLU A 232 5.84 -3.38 -12.29
C GLU A 232 4.43 -2.78 -12.30
N LEU A 233 3.62 -3.19 -13.28
CA LEU A 233 2.20 -2.91 -13.36
C LEU A 233 1.44 -4.23 -13.28
N ILE A 234 0.58 -4.38 -12.29
CA ILE A 234 -0.35 -5.51 -12.17
C ILE A 234 -1.73 -5.02 -12.62
N LEU A 235 -2.27 -5.66 -13.64
CA LEU A 235 -3.62 -5.41 -14.17
C LEU A 235 -4.58 -6.48 -13.68
N PRO A 236 -5.87 -6.14 -13.52
CA PRO A 236 -6.90 -7.11 -13.23
C PRO A 236 -7.18 -8.00 -14.43
N SER A 237 -7.96 -9.04 -14.19
CA SER A 237 -8.40 -9.99 -15.22
C SER A 237 -9.44 -9.43 -16.19
N VAL A 238 -10.10 -8.31 -15.85
CA VAL A 238 -11.21 -7.68 -16.61
C VAL A 238 -11.18 -6.16 -16.48
N GLY A 239 -12.02 -5.45 -17.25
CA GLY A 239 -12.25 -4.01 -17.06
C GLY A 239 -11.32 -3.08 -17.84
N TRP A 240 -10.43 -3.61 -18.66
CA TRP A 240 -9.58 -2.85 -19.58
C TRP A 240 -9.60 -3.50 -20.97
N ASN A 241 -9.15 -2.77 -21.98
CA ASN A 241 -8.92 -3.33 -23.31
C ASN A 241 -7.45 -3.18 -23.75
N THR A 242 -7.02 -4.03 -24.69
CA THR A 242 -5.62 -4.08 -25.13
C THR A 242 -5.16 -2.76 -25.75
N GLN A 243 -6.06 -2.03 -26.42
CA GLN A 243 -5.77 -0.76 -27.08
C GLN A 243 -5.47 0.35 -26.05
N GLU A 244 -6.25 0.47 -24.99
CA GLU A 244 -5.98 1.40 -23.88
C GLU A 244 -4.61 1.13 -23.24
N LEU A 245 -4.25 -0.14 -23.07
CA LEU A 245 -2.95 -0.52 -22.53
C LEU A 245 -1.81 -0.16 -23.50
N LEU A 246 -1.99 -0.40 -24.80
CA LEU A 246 -1.02 -0.01 -25.82
C LEU A 246 -0.83 1.51 -25.85
N GLU A 247 -1.92 2.27 -25.84
CA GLU A 247 -1.89 3.73 -25.78
C GLU A 247 -1.19 4.25 -24.53
N MET A 248 -1.44 3.61 -23.37
CA MET A 248 -0.74 3.92 -22.13
C MET A 248 0.76 3.72 -22.28
N VAL A 249 1.19 2.55 -22.77
CA VAL A 249 2.60 2.21 -22.98
C VAL A 249 3.25 3.18 -23.96
N GLN A 250 2.65 3.39 -25.12
CA GLN A 250 3.16 4.28 -26.15
C GLN A 250 3.27 5.71 -25.62
N SER A 251 2.19 6.29 -25.09
CA SER A 251 2.18 7.65 -24.53
C SER A 251 3.26 7.84 -23.45
N ARG A 252 3.40 6.86 -22.54
CA ARG A 252 4.37 6.90 -21.45
C ARG A 252 5.82 6.95 -21.93
N PHE A 253 6.14 6.20 -22.98
CA PHE A 253 7.50 6.01 -23.49
C PHE A 253 7.82 6.79 -24.78
N CYS A 254 6.85 7.50 -25.39
CA CYS A 254 7.01 8.23 -26.66
C CYS A 254 7.72 9.58 -26.55
N ALA A 255 8.05 10.10 -25.36
CA ALA A 255 8.70 11.40 -25.24
C ALA A 255 10.10 11.42 -25.91
N LEU A 256 10.43 12.51 -26.59
CA LEU A 256 11.48 12.59 -27.63
C LEU A 256 12.94 12.74 -27.13
N SER A 257 13.24 12.68 -25.83
CA SER A 257 14.62 12.88 -25.34
C SER A 257 14.97 11.99 -24.14
N TRP A 258 15.34 10.74 -24.42
CA TRP A 258 15.69 9.72 -23.40
C TRP A 258 17.13 9.23 -23.50
N GLU A 259 17.99 9.87 -24.30
CA GLU A 259 19.37 9.43 -24.51
C GLU A 259 20.23 9.46 -23.23
N THR A 260 19.80 10.19 -22.20
CA THR A 260 20.56 10.40 -20.95
C THR A 260 19.95 9.73 -19.71
N MET A 261 18.81 9.03 -19.83
CA MET A 261 18.11 8.47 -18.67
C MET A 261 18.26 6.96 -18.56
N GLU A 262 18.64 6.49 -17.38
CA GLU A 262 18.67 5.07 -17.05
C GLU A 262 17.25 4.50 -17.14
N ARG A 263 17.01 3.67 -18.16
CA ARG A 263 15.68 3.12 -18.43
C ARG A 263 15.29 2.19 -17.30
N THR A 264 14.17 2.49 -16.66
CA THR A 264 13.53 1.58 -15.71
C THR A 264 12.55 0.70 -16.50
N PRO A 265 12.87 -0.56 -16.80
CA PRO A 265 12.04 -1.38 -17.68
C PRO A 265 10.73 -1.76 -16.98
N LEU A 266 9.60 -1.61 -17.69
CA LEU A 266 8.28 -1.94 -17.19
C LEU A 266 7.93 -3.41 -17.45
N THR A 267 7.53 -4.12 -16.41
CA THR A 267 6.91 -5.44 -16.47
C THR A 267 5.42 -5.31 -16.28
N ILE A 268 4.63 -5.81 -17.22
CA ILE A 268 3.17 -5.81 -17.16
C ILE A 268 2.70 -7.22 -16.85
N ASN A 269 2.07 -7.38 -15.70
CA ASN A 269 1.50 -8.63 -15.22
C ASN A 269 -0.02 -8.54 -15.30
N VAL A 270 -0.67 -9.47 -15.99
CA VAL A 270 -2.13 -9.55 -16.06
C VAL A 270 -2.58 -10.65 -15.11
N GLN A 271 -3.35 -10.30 -14.08
CA GLN A 271 -3.93 -11.28 -13.18
C GLN A 271 -4.93 -12.16 -13.93
N HIS A 272 -4.81 -13.45 -13.75
CA HIS A 272 -5.71 -14.44 -14.30
C HIS A 272 -6.38 -15.15 -13.14
N GLU A 273 -7.52 -14.63 -12.67
CA GLU A 273 -8.25 -15.26 -11.58
C GLU A 273 -8.76 -16.66 -11.99
N GLY A 274 -8.53 -17.60 -11.08
CA GLY A 274 -9.14 -18.93 -11.11
C GLY A 274 -10.63 -18.83 -10.86
N VAL A 275 -11.42 -18.80 -11.94
CA VAL A 275 -12.80 -19.31 -12.09
C VAL A 275 -13.90 -18.81 -11.11
N ALA A 276 -13.62 -17.99 -10.09
CA ALA A 276 -14.55 -17.86 -8.98
C ALA A 276 -15.50 -16.65 -9.01
N TRP A 277 -15.97 -16.18 -10.18
CA TRP A 277 -17.26 -15.47 -10.24
C TRP A 277 -17.98 -15.76 -11.56
N VAL A 278 -19.05 -16.56 -11.44
CA VAL A 278 -19.99 -16.91 -12.49
C VAL A 278 -20.87 -15.69 -12.77
N ASN A 279 -20.40 -14.76 -13.61
CA ASN A 279 -21.26 -13.97 -14.50
C ASN A 279 -20.46 -13.03 -15.42
N MET A 280 -20.44 -13.41 -16.70
CA MET A 280 -20.53 -12.56 -17.89
C MET A 280 -19.91 -11.14 -17.83
N ASN A 281 -18.59 -11.06 -17.88
CA ASN A 281 -17.94 -10.00 -18.67
C ASN A 281 -16.77 -10.62 -19.44
N ARG A 282 -16.67 -10.29 -20.74
CA ARG A 282 -15.64 -10.81 -21.64
C ARG A 282 -14.28 -10.46 -21.05
N ARG A 283 -13.52 -11.49 -20.65
CA ARG A 283 -12.09 -11.33 -20.35
C ARG A 283 -11.44 -10.73 -21.59
N PRO A 284 -10.69 -9.63 -21.49
CA PRO A 284 -9.85 -9.19 -22.60
C PRO A 284 -8.89 -10.34 -22.89
N ILE A 285 -9.12 -11.05 -23.99
CA ILE A 285 -8.10 -11.88 -24.59
C ILE A 285 -7.21 -10.88 -25.31
N PRO A 286 -5.99 -10.62 -24.83
CA PRO A 286 -5.10 -9.69 -25.50
C PRO A 286 -4.91 -10.21 -26.92
N ASP A 287 -5.27 -9.42 -27.92
CA ASP A 287 -5.00 -9.80 -29.29
C ASP A 287 -3.48 -9.83 -29.49
N LEU A 288 -3.02 -10.88 -30.17
CA LEU A 288 -1.60 -11.16 -30.29
C LEU A 288 -0.83 -10.00 -30.93
N VAL A 289 -1.48 -9.30 -31.88
CA VAL A 289 -0.91 -8.14 -32.57
C VAL A 289 -0.59 -7.04 -31.57
N THR A 290 -1.54 -6.67 -30.71
CA THR A 290 -1.33 -5.62 -29.70
C THR A 290 -0.31 -6.02 -28.64
N VAL A 291 -0.28 -7.29 -28.22
CA VAL A 291 0.77 -7.78 -27.30
C VAL A 291 2.16 -7.64 -27.92
N ILE A 292 2.31 -7.97 -29.20
CA ILE A 292 3.56 -7.81 -29.94
C ILE A 292 3.95 -6.32 -29.99
N GLU A 293 3.01 -5.42 -30.29
CA GLU A 293 3.27 -3.97 -30.30
C GLU A 293 3.68 -3.42 -28.93
N ILE A 294 3.02 -3.86 -27.85
CA ILE A 294 3.43 -3.51 -26.48
C ILE A 294 4.87 -3.97 -26.22
N ARG A 295 5.22 -5.21 -26.60
CA ARG A 295 6.56 -5.78 -26.41
C ARG A 295 7.64 -5.12 -27.29
N LYS A 296 7.28 -4.58 -28.45
CA LYS A 296 8.21 -3.81 -29.31
C LYS A 296 8.65 -2.49 -28.67
N THR A 297 7.92 -1.99 -27.68
CA THR A 297 8.31 -0.78 -26.95
C THR A 297 9.57 -1.08 -26.13
N SER A 298 10.71 -0.46 -26.47
CA SER A 298 12.04 -0.78 -25.93
C SER A 298 12.21 -0.61 -24.41
N SER A 299 11.23 -0.03 -23.71
CA SER A 299 11.20 0.13 -22.26
C SER A 299 10.23 -0.84 -21.57
N VAL A 300 9.56 -1.72 -22.32
CA VAL A 300 8.76 -2.82 -21.77
C VAL A 300 9.62 -4.07 -21.72
N LYS A 301 9.88 -4.57 -20.51
CA LYS A 301 10.67 -5.78 -20.28
C LYS A 301 9.90 -7.03 -20.65
N CYS A 302 8.64 -7.12 -20.21
CA CYS A 302 7.78 -8.26 -20.52
C CYS A 302 6.30 -7.95 -20.28
N PHE A 303 5.46 -8.71 -20.97
CA PHE A 303 4.02 -8.80 -20.76
C PHE A 303 3.70 -10.27 -20.45
N LYS A 304 3.16 -10.55 -19.26
CA LYS A 304 2.95 -11.92 -18.76
C LYS A 304 1.60 -12.08 -18.06
N PRO A 305 0.84 -13.13 -18.35
CA PRO A 305 -0.26 -13.55 -17.48
C PRO A 305 0.31 -14.15 -16.18
N VAL A 306 -0.30 -13.83 -15.04
CA VAL A 306 0.08 -14.30 -13.69
C VAL A 306 -1.16 -14.85 -12.99
N GLY A 307 -1.06 -15.99 -12.30
CA GLY A 307 -2.21 -16.58 -11.57
C GLY A 307 -2.50 -18.06 -11.89
N TRP A 308 -1.69 -18.69 -12.74
CA TRP A 308 -1.72 -20.15 -12.86
C TRP A 308 -0.89 -20.74 -11.72
N THR A 309 -1.54 -21.10 -10.61
CA THR A 309 -1.05 -22.26 -9.86
C THR A 309 -1.23 -23.44 -10.80
N ASP A 310 -0.14 -24.00 -11.35
CA ASP A 310 -0.13 -25.11 -12.31
C ASP A 310 -1.30 -26.07 -12.10
N PRO A 311 -2.32 -26.08 -12.98
CA PRO A 311 -3.15 -27.25 -13.09
C PRO A 311 -2.28 -28.31 -13.76
N VAL A 312 -1.74 -29.20 -12.96
CA VAL A 312 -1.14 -30.46 -13.42
C VAL A 312 -2.08 -31.06 -14.47
N GLY A 313 -1.67 -31.06 -15.74
CA GLY A 313 -2.40 -31.70 -16.84
C GLY A 313 -3.00 -30.80 -17.94
N MET A 314 -2.75 -29.49 -17.98
CA MET A 314 -3.10 -28.66 -19.14
C MET A 314 -1.89 -28.43 -20.06
N LEU A 315 -2.07 -28.66 -21.37
CA LEU A 315 -1.11 -28.31 -22.43
C LEU A 315 -0.65 -26.86 -22.26
N ALA A 316 0.62 -26.67 -21.93
CA ALA A 316 1.18 -25.34 -21.75
C ALA A 316 1.61 -24.81 -23.12
N VAL A 317 0.86 -23.85 -23.66
CA VAL A 317 1.37 -23.03 -24.76
C VAL A 317 2.39 -22.07 -24.16
N THR A 318 3.68 -22.38 -24.34
CA THR A 318 4.76 -21.44 -24.02
C THR A 318 5.12 -20.62 -25.25
N TRP A 319 5.54 -19.38 -25.04
CA TRP A 319 5.95 -18.51 -26.15
C TRP A 319 7.44 -18.67 -26.41
N ASN A 320 7.82 -19.02 -27.64
CA ASN A 320 9.22 -19.08 -28.02
C ASN A 320 9.69 -17.70 -28.49
N GLU A 321 10.49 -17.06 -27.65
CA GLU A 321 11.04 -15.71 -27.90
C GLU A 321 11.92 -15.63 -29.16
N LYS A 322 12.53 -16.74 -29.61
CA LYS A 322 13.35 -16.74 -30.84
C LYS A 322 12.51 -16.82 -32.11
N THR A 323 11.39 -17.53 -32.06
CA THR A 323 10.57 -17.79 -33.25
C THR A 323 9.31 -16.93 -33.32
N SER A 324 8.99 -16.19 -32.26
CA SER A 324 7.73 -15.43 -32.13
C SER A 324 6.51 -16.30 -32.44
N GLN A 325 6.53 -17.56 -32.00
CA GLN A 325 5.46 -18.52 -32.22
C GLN A 325 5.08 -19.23 -30.91
N PRO A 326 3.81 -19.63 -30.77
CA PRO A 326 3.40 -20.50 -29.67
C PRO A 326 4.03 -21.88 -29.85
N VAL A 327 4.60 -22.40 -28.77
CA VAL A 327 5.19 -23.74 -28.69
C VAL A 327 4.45 -24.51 -27.61
N TRP A 328 3.97 -25.68 -27.98
CA TRP A 328 3.29 -26.60 -27.08
C TRP A 328 4.34 -27.37 -26.27
N ILE A 329 4.19 -27.39 -24.94
CA ILE A 329 4.95 -28.26 -24.04
C ILE A 329 4.00 -29.28 -23.41
#